data_AF-A0A6S7J1A1-F1
#
_entry.id   AF-A0A6S7J1A1-F1
#
_cell.length_a   1.000
_cell.length_b   1.000
_cell.length_c   1.000
_cell.angle_alpha   90.00
_cell.angle_beta   90.00
_cell.angle_gamma   90.00
#
_symmetry.space_group_name_H-M   'P 1'
#
loop_
_entity.id
_entity.type
_entity.pdbx_description
1 polymer ?
#
loop_
_entity_poly.entity_id
_entity_poly.type
_entity_poly.pdbx_seq_one_letter_code
_entity_poly.pdbx_strand_id
1 'polypeptide(L)'
;MDAASNALYVGITHAKGGDISVSISTNNVEVAKELINKLGEKVGLGIGFALGAFLAYKVFKPLIEDAVKKGFGGERDDQEVRGIKPGSLHVLLHCFTDERFLEVLEEFESGKIKECLDKEFFNIGIQTEGLMVEIENMEEVNKTKEAIKKR
;
A
#
# COMPACT_ATOMS: atom_id res chain seq x y z
N MET A 1 -25.28 10.35 -14.32
CA MET A 1 -24.89 10.24 -12.91
C MET A 1 -23.46 9.76 -12.92
N ASP A 2 -22.54 10.71 -12.97
CA ASP A 2 -21.11 10.45 -13.00
C ASP A 2 -20.68 9.92 -11.63
N ALA A 3 -20.21 8.67 -11.61
CA ALA A 3 -19.50 8.12 -10.47
C ALA A 3 -18.20 8.92 -10.34
N ALA A 4 -18.14 9.79 -9.35
CA ALA A 4 -16.97 10.59 -9.05
C ALA A 4 -15.76 9.67 -8.85
N SER A 5 -14.91 9.63 -9.87
CA SER A 5 -13.51 9.21 -9.79
C SER A 5 -12.80 10.15 -8.81
N ASN A 6 -12.92 9.87 -7.51
CA ASN A 6 -12.19 10.56 -6.45
C ASN A 6 -10.76 10.01 -6.38
N ALA A 7 -10.01 10.11 -7.48
CA ALA A 7 -8.56 10.03 -7.45
C ALA A 7 -8.05 11.41 -7.02
N LEU A 8 -7.96 11.63 -5.70
CA LEU A 8 -7.40 12.87 -5.17
C LEU A 8 -5.87 12.81 -5.30
N TYR A 9 -5.38 13.41 -6.38
CA TYR A 9 -3.95 13.61 -6.62
C TYR A 9 -3.36 14.67 -5.67
N VAL A 10 -2.04 14.59 -5.51
CA VAL A 10 -1.08 15.51 -4.87
C VAL A 10 -0.68 15.15 -3.43
N GLY A 11 0.40 14.37 -3.36
CA GLY A 11 1.40 14.51 -2.32
C GLY A 11 2.77 14.54 -2.98
N ILE A 12 3.40 15.72 -3.10
CA ILE A 12 4.83 15.79 -3.34
C ILE A 12 5.49 15.41 -2.01
N THR A 13 5.69 14.11 -1.77
CA THR A 13 6.74 13.66 -0.88
C THR A 13 8.04 14.10 -1.54
N HIS A 14 8.76 15.02 -0.90
CA HIS A 14 10.15 15.29 -1.27
C HIS A 14 10.91 14.00 -1.01
N ALA A 15 10.97 13.13 -2.03
CA ALA A 15 11.75 11.92 -1.99
C ALA A 15 13.22 12.36 -1.95
N LYS A 16 13.90 11.99 -0.87
CA LYS A 16 15.36 12.12 -0.78
C LYS A 16 15.95 10.88 -1.47
N GLY A 17 17.24 10.90 -1.79
CA GLY A 17 17.91 9.69 -2.28
C GLY A 17 17.62 8.51 -1.35
N GLY A 18 17.06 7.43 -1.91
CA GLY A 18 16.61 6.24 -1.18
C GLY A 18 15.09 6.07 -1.02
N ASP A 19 14.28 7.08 -1.35
CA ASP A 19 12.82 7.00 -1.23
C ASP A 19 12.12 6.49 -2.52
N ILE A 20 11.24 5.50 -2.37
CA ILE A 20 10.35 4.99 -3.43
C ILE A 20 8.89 5.26 -3.00
N SER A 21 8.19 6.12 -3.73
CA SER A 21 6.78 6.40 -3.54
C SER A 21 5.96 5.42 -4.37
N VAL A 22 5.12 4.63 -3.71
CA VAL A 22 4.32 3.58 -4.35
C VAL A 22 2.84 3.85 -4.14
N SER A 23 2.09 3.84 -5.23
CA SER A 23 0.63 3.82 -5.24
C SER A 23 0.13 2.39 -5.39
N ILE A 24 -0.77 1.97 -4.50
CA ILE A 24 -1.47 0.68 -4.59
C ILE A 24 -2.95 0.95 -4.80
N SER A 25 -3.49 0.43 -5.90
CA SER A 25 -4.89 0.60 -6.30
C SER A 25 -5.48 -0.71 -6.80
N THR A 26 -6.80 -0.80 -6.82
CA THR A 26 -7.53 -1.99 -7.28
C THR A 26 -8.87 -1.57 -7.86
N ASN A 27 -9.39 -2.33 -8.82
CA ASN A 27 -10.66 -2.03 -9.47
C ASN A 27 -11.85 -2.48 -8.61
N ASN A 28 -11.67 -3.55 -7.85
CA ASN A 28 -12.70 -4.13 -6.99
C ASN A 28 -12.07 -4.73 -5.71
N VAL A 29 -12.85 -4.77 -4.64
CA VAL A 29 -12.46 -5.37 -3.35
C VAL A 29 -13.62 -6.18 -2.81
N GLU A 30 -13.39 -7.48 -2.60
CA GLU A 30 -14.29 -8.32 -1.82
C GLU A 30 -13.71 -8.58 -0.43
N VAL A 31 -14.53 -8.39 0.61
CA VAL A 31 -14.12 -8.57 2.01
C VAL A 31 -14.84 -9.80 2.58
N ALA A 32 -14.07 -10.72 3.17
CA ALA A 32 -14.60 -11.96 3.73
C ALA A 32 -15.68 -11.71 4.79
N LYS A 33 -16.76 -12.51 4.74
CA LYS A 33 -17.91 -12.40 5.67
C LYS A 33 -17.51 -12.48 7.14
N GLU A 34 -16.49 -13.25 7.50
CA GLU A 34 -15.99 -13.32 8.86
C GLU A 34 -15.42 -11.99 9.38
N LEU A 35 -14.83 -11.18 8.51
CA LEU A 35 -14.37 -9.83 8.87
C LEU A 35 -15.55 -8.89 9.07
N ILE A 36 -16.57 -8.99 8.21
CA ILE A 36 -17.83 -8.25 8.34
C ILE A 36 -18.57 -8.63 9.63
N ASN A 37 -18.53 -9.91 10.03
CA ASN A 37 -19.14 -10.38 11.28
C ASN A 37 -18.35 -9.91 12.51
N LYS A 38 -17.01 -9.99 12.49
CA LYS A 38 -16.14 -9.42 13.53
C LYS A 38 -16.34 -7.91 13.69
N LEU A 39 -16.62 -7.21 12.59
CA LEU A 39 -17.04 -5.82 12.61
C LEU A 39 -18.39 -5.70 13.33
N GLY A 40 -19.42 -6.42 12.88
CA GLY A 40 -20.76 -6.33 13.44
C GLY A 40 -20.84 -6.58 14.94
N GLU A 41 -20.03 -7.50 15.46
CA GLU A 41 -19.87 -7.75 16.89
C GLU A 41 -19.19 -6.58 17.64
N LYS A 42 -18.16 -5.95 17.04
CA LYS A 42 -17.44 -4.83 17.65
C LYS A 42 -18.17 -3.48 17.56
N VAL A 43 -18.94 -3.24 16.50
CA VAL A 43 -19.58 -1.94 16.26
C VAL A 43 -21.04 -1.85 16.69
N GLY A 44 -21.66 -2.96 17.13
CA GLY A 44 -23.04 -2.95 17.66
C GLY A 44 -24.01 -2.27 16.69
N LEU A 45 -24.33 -2.95 15.58
CA LEU A 45 -25.08 -2.40 14.44
C LEU A 45 -26.43 -1.77 14.83
N GLY A 46 -26.39 -0.47 15.07
CA GLY A 46 -27.54 0.43 15.19
C GLY A 46 -27.25 1.85 14.72
N ILE A 47 -26.17 2.10 13.98
CA ILE A 47 -25.72 3.46 13.63
C ILE A 47 -25.36 3.54 12.15
N GLY A 48 -25.85 4.58 11.46
CA GLY A 48 -25.93 4.69 10.00
C GLY A 48 -24.63 4.47 9.21
N PHE A 49 -24.80 4.10 7.93
CA PHE A 49 -23.77 3.69 6.96
C PHE A 49 -22.46 4.50 6.99
N ALA A 50 -22.49 5.82 7.24
CA ALA A 50 -21.29 6.65 7.31
C ALA A 50 -20.39 6.37 8.52
N LEU A 51 -20.98 6.14 9.71
CA LEU A 51 -20.24 5.74 10.92
C LEU A 51 -19.75 4.29 10.80
N GLY A 52 -20.54 3.42 10.17
CA GLY A 52 -20.15 2.04 9.88
C GLY A 52 -18.92 1.95 8.98
N ALA A 53 -18.86 2.73 7.90
CA ALA A 53 -17.70 2.77 7.00
C ALA A 53 -16.44 3.35 7.66
N PHE A 54 -16.58 4.41 8.46
CA PHE A 54 -15.45 5.02 9.19
C PHE A 54 -14.88 4.10 10.28
N LEU A 55 -15.74 3.42 11.03
CA LEU A 55 -15.32 2.45 12.04
C LEU A 55 -14.72 1.21 11.40
N ALA A 56 -15.28 0.75 10.26
CA ALA A 56 -14.67 -0.32 9.48
C ALA A 56 -13.27 0.03 9.01
N TYR A 57 -13.06 1.24 8.47
CA TYR A 57 -11.73 1.72 8.11
C TYR A 57 -10.76 1.73 9.29
N LYS A 58 -11.17 2.21 10.47
CA LYS A 58 -10.32 2.18 11.67
C LYS A 58 -9.96 0.76 12.14
N VAL A 59 -10.89 -0.19 12.00
CA VAL A 59 -10.67 -1.58 12.39
C VAL A 59 -9.74 -2.29 11.41
N PHE A 60 -9.87 -2.01 10.11
CA PHE A 60 -9.03 -2.63 9.08
C PHE A 60 -7.69 -1.96 8.87
N LYS A 61 -7.57 -0.66 9.19
CA LYS A 61 -6.34 0.10 8.97
C LYS A 61 -5.10 -0.63 9.51
N PRO A 62 -5.05 -1.13 10.76
CA PRO A 62 -3.89 -1.86 11.25
C PRO A 62 -3.58 -3.16 10.47
N LEU A 63 -4.62 -3.88 10.03
CA LEU A 63 -4.47 -5.11 9.26
C LEU A 63 -3.93 -4.83 7.85
N ILE A 64 -4.45 -3.79 7.21
CA ILE A 64 -4.00 -3.34 5.89
C ILE A 64 -2.57 -2.80 5.99
N GLU A 65 -2.25 -2.00 7.01
CA GLU A 65 -0.89 -1.49 7.23
C GLU A 65 0.12 -2.63 7.45
N ASP A 66 -0.25 -3.66 8.21
CA ASP A 66 0.57 -4.85 8.43
C ASP A 66 0.75 -5.67 7.14
N ALA A 67 -0.34 -5.90 6.39
CA ALA A 67 -0.28 -6.58 5.09
C ALA A 67 0.60 -5.85 4.08
N VAL A 68 0.52 -4.52 4.04
CA VAL A 68 1.38 -3.67 3.19
C VAL A 68 2.84 -3.80 3.62
N LYS A 69 3.14 -3.70 4.91
CA LYS A 69 4.51 -3.91 5.42
C LYS A 69 5.06 -5.27 5.01
N LYS A 70 4.28 -6.34 5.18
CA LYS A 70 4.66 -7.70 4.77
C LYS A 70 4.83 -7.82 3.25
N GLY A 71 3.99 -7.14 2.47
CA GLY A 71 4.11 -7.06 1.01
C GLY A 71 5.44 -6.46 0.54
N PHE A 72 6.01 -5.54 1.33
CA PHE A 72 7.35 -4.97 1.11
C PHE A 72 8.48 -5.72 1.84
N GLY A 73 8.24 -6.92 2.37
CA GLY A 73 9.27 -7.74 3.03
C GLY A 73 9.28 -7.71 4.56
N GLY A 74 8.28 -7.10 5.20
CA GLY A 74 8.07 -7.15 6.65
C GLY A 74 8.94 -6.18 7.45
N GLU A 75 9.21 -6.52 8.71
CA GLU A 75 10.15 -5.78 9.56
C GLU A 75 11.57 -6.01 9.08
N ARG A 76 12.26 -4.91 8.74
CA ARG A 76 13.64 -4.90 8.26
C ARG A 76 14.37 -3.70 8.86
N ASP A 77 15.68 -3.84 9.04
CA ASP A 77 16.57 -2.80 9.54
C ASP A 77 17.13 -1.89 8.41
N ASP A 78 17.03 -2.35 7.16
CA ASP A 78 17.53 -1.70 5.94
C ASP A 78 16.46 -0.91 5.15
N GLN A 79 15.20 -0.90 5.62
CA GLN A 79 14.14 -0.08 5.04
C GLN A 79 13.04 0.28 6.05
N GLU A 80 12.22 1.27 5.71
CA GLU A 80 11.06 1.67 6.51
C GLU A 80 9.86 2.03 5.61
N VAL A 81 8.71 1.43 5.91
CA VAL A 81 7.42 1.72 5.26
C VAL A 81 6.70 2.85 6.00
N ARG A 82 6.43 3.96 5.32
CA ARG A 82 5.85 5.19 5.87
C ARG A 82 4.63 5.65 5.09
N GLY A 83 3.86 6.56 5.68
CA GLY A 83 2.92 7.41 4.92
C GLY A 83 1.65 6.75 4.38
N ILE A 84 1.18 5.64 4.97
CA ILE A 84 -0.03 4.92 4.52
C ILE A 84 -1.29 5.79 4.67
N LYS A 85 -1.88 6.22 3.55
CA LYS A 85 -3.07 7.11 3.49
C LYS A 85 -4.34 6.39 2.97
N PRO A 86 -5.56 6.81 3.39
CA PRO A 86 -6.82 6.29 2.86
C PRO A 86 -7.15 6.76 1.43
N GLY A 87 -7.99 5.98 0.72
CA GLY A 87 -8.59 6.32 -0.58
C GLY A 87 -7.91 5.60 -1.75
N SER A 88 -6.59 5.75 -1.83
CA SER A 88 -5.63 4.99 -2.62
C SER A 88 -4.43 4.77 -1.70
N LEU A 89 -3.96 3.54 -1.59
CA LEU A 89 -2.99 3.23 -0.55
C LEU A 89 -1.60 3.68 -1.02
N HIS A 90 -1.27 4.93 -0.72
CA HIS A 90 0.05 5.49 -0.99
C HIS A 90 1.00 5.07 0.12
N VAL A 91 2.17 4.60 -0.29
CA VAL A 91 3.21 4.09 0.59
C VAL A 91 4.50 4.78 0.22
N LEU A 92 5.18 5.34 1.21
CA LEU A 92 6.55 5.81 1.04
C LEU A 92 7.48 4.75 1.62
N LEU A 93 8.23 4.07 0.76
CA LEU A 93 9.27 3.15 1.21
C LEU A 93 10.61 3.88 1.22
N HIS A 94 11.20 4.03 2.40
CA HIS A 94 12.53 4.58 2.58
C HIS A 94 13.54 3.44 2.68
N CYS A 95 14.50 3.36 1.74
CA CYS A 95 15.59 2.40 1.79
C CYS A 95 16.84 3.07 2.40
N PHE A 96 17.42 2.45 3.44
CA PHE A 96 18.59 3.00 4.13
C PHE A 96 19.91 2.69 3.40
N THR A 97 19.92 1.73 2.48
CA THR A 97 21.10 1.30 1.72
C THR A 97 20.87 1.31 0.20
N ASP A 98 21.96 1.49 -0.55
CA ASP A 98 21.95 1.45 -2.01
C ASP A 98 21.59 0.04 -2.51
N GLU A 99 22.07 -1.01 -1.85
CA GLU A 99 21.75 -2.40 -2.18
C GLU A 99 20.26 -2.67 -2.03
N ARG A 100 19.66 -2.28 -0.89
CA ARG A 100 18.24 -2.52 -0.64
C ARG A 100 17.35 -1.75 -1.62
N PHE A 101 17.74 -0.52 -1.96
CA PHE A 101 17.06 0.27 -2.97
C PHE A 101 17.00 -0.45 -4.33
N LEU A 102 18.12 -1.05 -4.76
CA LEU A 102 18.18 -1.79 -6.01
C LEU A 102 17.38 -3.10 -5.96
N GLU A 103 17.46 -3.84 -4.86
CA GLU A 103 16.68 -5.06 -4.64
C GLU A 103 15.18 -4.78 -4.74
N VAL A 104 14.68 -3.77 -4.02
CA VAL A 104 13.25 -3.42 -4.07
C VAL A 104 12.82 -3.06 -5.48
N LEU A 105 13.66 -2.34 -6.23
CA LEU A 105 13.34 -1.98 -7.60
C LEU A 105 13.28 -3.22 -8.51
N GLU A 106 14.16 -4.20 -8.31
CA GLU A 106 14.11 -5.48 -9.02
C GLU A 106 12.86 -6.29 -8.63
N GLU A 107 12.50 -6.32 -7.34
CA GLU A 107 11.27 -6.96 -6.85
C GLU A 107 10.01 -6.28 -7.38
N PHE A 108 10.05 -4.96 -7.61
CA PHE A 108 9.00 -4.22 -8.28
C PHE A 108 8.93 -4.57 -9.77
N GLU A 109 10.04 -4.47 -10.49
CA GLU A 109 10.14 -4.73 -11.93
C GLU A 109 9.76 -6.18 -12.29
N SER A 110 10.06 -7.14 -11.42
CA SER A 110 9.67 -8.55 -11.57
C SER A 110 8.20 -8.84 -11.22
N GLY A 111 7.47 -7.88 -10.64
CA GLY A 111 6.09 -8.06 -10.20
C GLY A 111 5.94 -8.75 -8.83
N LYS A 112 7.04 -9.15 -8.18
CA LYS A 112 7.04 -9.86 -6.90
C LYS A 112 6.33 -9.07 -5.80
N ILE A 113 6.52 -7.75 -5.74
CA ILE A 113 5.83 -6.89 -4.75
C ILE A 113 4.32 -6.98 -4.91
N LYS A 114 3.82 -6.99 -6.15
CA LYS A 114 2.38 -7.13 -6.42
C LYS A 114 1.86 -8.49 -5.97
N GLU A 115 2.56 -9.57 -6.28
CA GLU A 115 2.18 -10.93 -5.85
C GLU A 115 2.16 -11.06 -4.33
N CYS A 116 3.16 -10.50 -3.64
CA CYS A 116 3.22 -10.46 -2.19
C CYS A 116 2.04 -9.66 -1.60
N LEU A 117 1.73 -8.48 -2.14
CA LEU A 117 0.60 -7.67 -1.68
C LEU A 117 -0.74 -8.39 -1.85
N ASP A 118 -0.98 -9.02 -3.01
CA ASP A 118 -2.20 -9.77 -3.27
C ASP A 118 -2.36 -10.95 -2.30
N LYS A 119 -1.27 -11.68 -2.04
CA LYS A 119 -1.24 -12.76 -1.04
C LYS A 119 -1.52 -12.26 0.38
N GLU A 120 -0.88 -11.17 0.79
CA GLU A 120 -1.08 -10.63 2.15
C GLU A 120 -2.48 -10.04 2.34
N PHE A 121 -3.05 -9.40 1.32
CA PHE A 121 -4.46 -9.00 1.32
C PHE A 121 -5.40 -10.20 1.42
N PHE A 122 -5.14 -11.26 0.65
CA PHE A 122 -5.91 -12.50 0.75
C PHE A 122 -5.84 -13.11 2.14
N ASN A 123 -4.67 -13.13 2.78
CA ASN A 123 -4.47 -13.66 4.13
C ASN A 123 -5.28 -12.90 5.19
N ILE A 124 -5.48 -11.59 4.99
CA ILE A 124 -6.34 -10.78 5.86
C ILE A 124 -7.80 -10.75 5.38
N GLY A 125 -8.18 -11.63 4.45
CA GLY A 125 -9.54 -11.83 3.94
C GLY A 125 -10.04 -10.72 3.01
N ILE A 126 -9.12 -10.04 2.32
CA ILE A 126 -9.39 -9.06 1.28
C ILE A 126 -8.99 -9.67 -0.07
N GLN A 127 -9.97 -9.87 -0.95
CA GLN A 127 -9.72 -10.28 -2.33
C GLN A 127 -9.72 -9.04 -3.22
N THR A 128 -8.70 -8.90 -4.06
CA THR A 128 -8.54 -7.75 -4.96
C THR A 128 -8.57 -8.17 -6.42
N GLU A 129 -9.39 -7.50 -7.24
CA GLU A 129 -9.38 -7.71 -8.69
C GLU A 129 -8.72 -6.52 -9.38
N GLY A 130 -7.73 -6.80 -10.24
CA GLY A 130 -7.01 -5.75 -10.96
C GLY A 130 -6.10 -4.91 -10.05
N LEU A 131 -5.47 -5.53 -9.05
CA LEU A 131 -4.45 -4.88 -8.23
C LEU A 131 -3.35 -4.27 -9.11
N MET A 132 -3.11 -2.98 -8.95
CA MET A 132 -2.06 -2.20 -9.59
C MET A 132 -1.12 -1.65 -8.51
N VAL A 133 0.17 -1.71 -8.79
CA VAL A 133 1.24 -1.19 -7.94
C VAL A 133 2.12 -0.35 -8.83
N GLU A 134 2.23 0.94 -8.54
CA GLU A 134 2.92 1.92 -9.39
C GLU A 134 3.92 2.73 -8.58
N ILE A 135 5.15 2.91 -9.09
CA ILE A 135 6.10 3.86 -8.53
C ILE A 135 5.78 5.25 -9.06
N GLU A 136 5.39 6.17 -8.18
CA GLU A 136 4.95 7.52 -8.54
C GLU A 136 6.12 8.45 -8.86
N ASN A 137 7.25 8.29 -8.16
CA ASN A 137 8.45 9.10 -8.32
C ASN A 137 9.51 8.42 -9.21
N MET A 138 9.09 7.71 -10.27
CA MET A 138 9.96 6.89 -11.11
C MET A 138 11.14 7.65 -11.71
N GLU A 139 10.98 8.93 -12.06
CA GLU A 139 12.08 9.77 -12.56
C GLU A 139 13.21 9.92 -11.54
N GLU A 140 12.88 10.16 -10.27
CA GLU A 140 13.87 10.28 -9.20
C GLU A 140 14.47 8.94 -8.81
N VAL A 141 13.67 7.87 -8.83
CA VAL A 141 14.14 6.51 -8.61
C VAL A 141 15.19 6.14 -9.66
N ASN A 142 14.95 6.45 -10.93
CA ASN A 142 15.90 6.20 -12.01
C ASN A 142 17.18 7.04 -11.87
N LYS A 143 17.06 8.33 -11.51
CA LYS A 143 18.24 9.16 -11.20
C LYS A 143 19.09 8.57 -10.08
N THR A 144 18.43 8.05 -9.04
CA THR A 144 19.09 7.39 -7.90
C THR A 144 19.75 6.08 -8.33
N LYS A 145 19.05 5.21 -9.06
CA LYS A 145 19.59 3.95 -9.64
C LYS A 145 20.87 4.22 -10.43
N GLU A 146 20.86 5.23 -11.29
CA GLU A 146 22.02 5.59 -12.12
C GLU A 146 23.15 6.26 -11.32
N ALA A 147 22.84 6.98 -10.24
CA ALA A 147 23.86 7.51 -9.34
C ALA A 147 24.57 6.39 -8.55
N ILE A 148 23.81 5.39 -8.08
CA ILE A 148 24.35 4.22 -7.38
C ILE A 148 25.29 3.43 -8.28
N LYS A 149 24.88 3.13 -9.52
CA LYS A 149 25.73 2.38 -10.49
C LYS A 149 27.05 3.05 -10.87
N LYS A 150 27.16 4.37 -10.65
CA LYS A 150 28.36 5.16 -10.98
C LYS A 150 29.34 5.30 -9.81
N ARG A 151 28.95 4.88 -8.61
CA ARG A 151 29.83 4.81 -7.44
C ARG A 151 30.75 3.61 -7.54
#